data_AF-A0A834N4K7-F1
#
_entry.id   AF-A0A834N4K7-F1
#
_cell.length_a   1.000
_cell.length_b   1.000
_cell.length_c   1.000
_cell.angle_alpha   90.00
_cell.angle_beta   90.00
_cell.angle_gamma   90.00
#
_symmetry.space_group_name_H-M   'P 1'
#
loop_
_entity.id
_entity.type
_entity.pdbx_description
1 polymer ?
#
loop_
_entity_poly.entity_id
_entity_poly.type
_entity_poly.pdbx_seq_one_letter_code
_entity_poly.pdbx_strand_id
1 'polypeptide(L)'
;MLKKHPDVIKKGAMIDMSDLEKDPVVVWQRRLYIVLMPLFCFIIPTWIPWHFWGERPMYAWYLTLFRYTLSLNLTWLVNSAAHIWGMKPFDSSISPTDSYSVGIAAIGEGWHNYHHVFPWDYKAAELGNYKVNFTTAIIDGFAKLGWAYDLKTASVEMIQKRAARTGDGSRYKLIEDQHEHTHNDAVWGWDDSDMIPEDIQETRILNKSD
;
A
#
# COMPACT_ATOMS: atom_id res chain seq x y z
N MET A 1 0.40 -21.59 -13.80
CA MET A 1 0.24 -20.96 -12.47
C MET A 1 -0.01 -22.06 -11.44
N LEU A 2 0.62 -21.95 -10.27
CA LEU A 2 0.34 -22.84 -9.13
C LEU A 2 -1.00 -22.50 -8.50
N LYS A 3 -1.66 -23.48 -7.89
CA LYS A 3 -2.85 -23.23 -7.07
C LYS A 3 -2.44 -22.59 -5.75
N LYS A 4 -3.30 -21.73 -5.20
CA LYS A 4 -3.12 -21.18 -3.85
C LYS A 4 -3.12 -22.32 -2.81
N HIS A 5 -2.35 -22.18 -1.73
CA HIS A 5 -2.37 -23.13 -0.62
C HIS A 5 -3.77 -23.17 0.02
N PRO A 6 -4.28 -24.33 0.49
CA PRO A 6 -5.59 -24.43 1.12
C PRO A 6 -5.81 -23.47 2.29
N ASP A 7 -4.76 -23.20 3.08
CA ASP A 7 -4.86 -22.26 4.20
C ASP A 7 -5.16 -20.82 3.76
N VAL A 8 -4.66 -20.39 2.60
CA VAL A 8 -4.98 -19.06 2.05
C VAL A 8 -6.47 -18.96 1.75
N ILE A 9 -7.06 -20.04 1.23
CA ILE A 9 -8.50 -20.09 0.93
C ILE A 9 -9.29 -20.11 2.24
N LYS A 10 -8.91 -20.97 3.19
CA LYS A 10 -9.61 -21.13 4.46
C LYS A 10 -9.54 -19.87 5.32
N LYS A 11 -8.36 -19.27 5.45
CA LYS A 11 -8.16 -18.05 6.27
C LYS A 11 -8.69 -16.81 5.57
N GLY A 12 -8.51 -16.70 4.25
CA GLY A 12 -9.05 -15.58 3.48
C GLY A 12 -10.57 -15.52 3.50
N ALA A 13 -11.26 -16.66 3.59
CA ALA A 13 -12.72 -16.70 3.74
C ALA A 13 -13.23 -16.19 5.10
N MET A 14 -12.36 -15.96 6.08
CA MET A 14 -12.71 -15.41 7.39
C MET A 14 -12.57 -13.88 7.45
N ILE A 15 -12.01 -13.25 6.40
CA ILE A 15 -11.86 -11.79 6.32
C ILE A 15 -13.22 -11.20 5.95
N ASP A 16 -13.65 -10.17 6.69
CA ASP A 16 -14.85 -9.42 6.31
C ASP A 16 -14.57 -8.62 5.03
N MET A 17 -15.44 -8.78 4.04
CA MET A 17 -15.39 -8.10 2.73
C MET A 17 -16.64 -7.25 2.50
N SER A 18 -17.48 -7.08 3.52
CA SER A 18 -18.81 -6.50 3.39
C SER A 18 -18.77 -5.02 2.99
N ASP A 19 -17.70 -4.30 3.31
CA ASP A 19 -17.42 -2.94 2.87
C ASP A 19 -17.24 -2.88 1.34
N LEU A 20 -16.36 -3.73 0.79
CA LEU A 20 -16.08 -3.81 -0.65
C LEU A 20 -17.27 -4.35 -1.46
N GLU A 21 -18.10 -5.19 -0.84
CA GLU A 21 -19.34 -5.70 -1.46
C GLU A 21 -20.48 -4.68 -1.48
N LYS A 22 -20.47 -3.72 -0.56
CA LYS A 22 -21.44 -2.61 -0.52
C LYS A 22 -21.02 -1.45 -1.42
N ASP A 23 -19.73 -1.31 -1.74
CA ASP A 23 -19.25 -0.29 -2.65
C ASP A 23 -19.71 -0.56 -4.11
N PRO A 24 -20.56 0.30 -4.69
CA PRO A 24 -21.10 0.08 -6.03
C PRO A 24 -20.05 0.19 -7.14
N VAL A 25 -18.99 1.00 -6.95
CA VAL A 25 -17.90 1.18 -7.91
C VAL A 25 -17.04 -0.08 -7.95
N VAL A 26 -16.68 -0.62 -6.79
CA VAL A 26 -15.90 -1.87 -6.68
C VAL A 26 -16.68 -3.04 -7.31
N VAL A 27 -17.96 -3.18 -6.97
CA VAL A 27 -18.80 -4.25 -7.53
C VAL A 27 -19.02 -4.09 -9.04
N TRP A 28 -19.20 -2.87 -9.53
CA TRP A 28 -19.29 -2.59 -10.96
C TRP A 28 -18.01 -3.01 -11.70
N GLN A 29 -16.85 -2.59 -11.17
CA GLN A 29 -15.55 -2.94 -11.73
C GLN A 29 -15.34 -4.46 -11.75
N ARG A 30 -15.68 -5.14 -10.64
CA ARG A 30 -15.56 -6.61 -10.51
C ARG A 30 -16.41 -7.35 -11.54
N ARG A 31 -17.66 -6.90 -11.77
CA ARG A 31 -18.59 -7.52 -12.74
C ARG A 31 -18.10 -7.38 -14.17
N LEU A 32 -17.51 -6.24 -14.52
CA LEU A 32 -17.07 -5.93 -15.88
C LEU A 32 -15.57 -6.16 -16.10
N TYR A 33 -14.84 -6.68 -15.12
CA TYR A 33 -13.38 -6.81 -15.14
C TYR A 33 -12.86 -7.49 -16.41
N ILE A 34 -13.51 -8.56 -16.87
CA ILE A 34 -13.10 -9.31 -18.07
C ILE A 34 -13.16 -8.47 -19.35
N VAL A 35 -13.96 -7.41 -19.37
CA VAL A 35 -14.06 -6.44 -20.47
C VAL A 35 -13.17 -5.24 -20.21
N LEU A 36 -13.24 -4.65 -19.01
CA LEU A 36 -12.50 -3.44 -18.65
C LEU A 36 -10.98 -3.68 -18.69
N MET A 37 -10.50 -4.82 -18.18
CA MET A 37 -9.07 -5.10 -18.12
C MET A 37 -8.42 -5.09 -19.51
N PRO A 38 -8.83 -5.91 -20.49
CA PRO A 38 -8.18 -5.88 -21.80
C PRO A 38 -8.36 -4.54 -22.52
N LEU A 39 -9.52 -3.88 -22.33
CA LEU A 39 -9.80 -2.59 -22.94
C LEU A 39 -8.84 -1.50 -22.45
N PHE A 40 -8.75 -1.30 -21.13
CA PHE A 40 -7.93 -0.23 -20.55
C PHE A 40 -6.45 -0.58 -20.44
N CYS A 41 -6.10 -1.87 -20.30
CA CYS A 41 -4.71 -2.28 -20.15
C CYS A 41 -3.99 -2.44 -21.49
N PHE A 42 -4.68 -2.89 -22.54
CA PHE A 42 -4.07 -3.26 -23.82
C PHE A 42 -4.62 -2.49 -25.02
N ILE A 43 -5.95 -2.44 -25.20
CA ILE A 43 -6.55 -1.88 -26.41
C ILE A 43 -6.37 -0.36 -26.47
N ILE A 44 -6.82 0.38 -25.45
CA ILE A 44 -6.73 1.84 -25.41
C ILE A 44 -5.26 2.32 -25.45
N PRO A 45 -4.34 1.77 -24.62
CA PRO A 45 -2.94 2.20 -24.65
C PRO A 45 -2.21 1.87 -25.95
N THR A 46 -2.67 0.87 -26.72
CA THR A 46 -2.14 0.59 -28.06
C THR A 46 -2.75 1.51 -29.11
N TRP A 47 -4.06 1.73 -29.04
CA TRP A 47 -4.82 2.51 -30.02
C TRP A 47 -4.44 3.98 -30.00
N ILE A 48 -4.22 4.56 -28.82
CA ILE A 48 -3.87 5.98 -28.68
C ILE A 48 -2.59 6.31 -29.49
N PRO A 49 -1.40 5.71 -29.23
CA PRO A 49 -0.16 5.89 -30.00
C PRO A 49 -0.33 5.74 -31.50
N TRP A 50 -1.10 4.72 -31.91
CA TRP A 50 -1.34 4.46 -33.32
C TRP A 50 -2.17 5.57 -33.97
N HIS A 51 -3.23 6.04 -33.32
CA HIS A 51 -4.18 6.98 -33.93
C HIS A 51 -3.72 8.44 -33.89
N PHE A 52 -3.22 8.92 -32.76
CA PHE A 52 -2.99 10.37 -32.55
C PHE A 52 -1.59 10.89 -32.93
N TRP A 53 -0.62 9.98 -33.10
CA TRP A 53 0.82 10.27 -33.17
C TRP A 53 1.46 9.56 -34.36
N GLY A 54 0.66 8.82 -35.13
CA GLY A 54 1.10 8.09 -36.32
C GLY A 54 2.04 6.92 -36.04
N GLU A 55 2.05 6.39 -34.81
CA GLU A 55 2.91 5.25 -34.47
C GLU A 55 2.47 3.98 -35.23
N ARG A 56 3.42 3.13 -35.58
CA ARG A 56 3.12 1.84 -36.19
C ARG A 56 2.36 0.96 -35.19
N PRO A 57 1.25 0.30 -35.59
CA PRO A 57 0.45 -0.53 -34.69
C PRO A 57 1.28 -1.56 -33.91
N MET A 58 2.28 -2.16 -34.56
CA MET A 58 3.15 -3.15 -33.95
C MET A 58 4.03 -2.57 -32.82
N TYR A 59 4.54 -1.35 -33.01
CA TYR A 59 5.38 -0.69 -31.99
C TYR A 59 4.54 -0.23 -30.81
N ALA A 60 3.36 0.33 -31.06
CA ALA A 60 2.38 0.68 -30.03
C ALA A 60 1.98 -0.54 -29.18
N TRP A 61 1.78 -1.70 -29.82
CA TRP A 61 1.47 -2.95 -29.14
C TRP A 61 2.62 -3.42 -28.24
N TYR A 62 3.85 -3.46 -28.76
CA TYR A 62 5.00 -3.89 -27.97
C TYR A 62 5.33 -2.95 -26.81
N LEU A 63 5.19 -1.63 -27.01
CA LEU A 63 5.34 -0.66 -25.92
C LEU A 63 4.28 -0.87 -24.83
N THR A 64 3.06 -1.21 -25.21
CA THR A 64 1.98 -1.52 -24.26
C THR A 64 2.28 -2.78 -23.44
N LEU A 65 2.79 -3.84 -24.09
CA LEU A 65 3.24 -5.06 -23.40
C LEU A 65 4.44 -4.81 -22.48
N PHE A 66 5.41 -4.02 -22.93
CA PHE A 66 6.56 -3.62 -22.12
C PHE A 66 6.11 -2.84 -20.89
N ARG A 67 5.26 -1.81 -21.06
CA ARG A 67 4.68 -1.04 -19.96
C ARG A 67 4.00 -1.95 -18.94
N TYR A 68 3.13 -2.85 -19.41
CA TYR A 68 2.44 -3.79 -18.52
C TYR A 68 3.39 -4.71 -17.76
N THR A 69 4.38 -5.28 -18.45
CA THR A 69 5.38 -6.17 -17.85
C THR A 69 6.24 -5.43 -16.84
N LEU A 70 6.67 -4.22 -17.16
CA LEU A 70 7.45 -3.37 -16.26
C LEU A 70 6.62 -3.04 -15.00
N SER A 71 5.38 -2.59 -15.16
CA SER A 71 4.48 -2.32 -14.03
C SER A 71 4.31 -3.55 -13.13
N LEU A 72 4.09 -4.74 -13.69
CA LEU A 72 3.99 -5.97 -12.90
C LEU A 72 5.26 -6.25 -12.09
N ASN A 73 6.43 -6.15 -12.72
CA ASN A 73 7.70 -6.42 -12.02
C ASN A 73 7.96 -5.40 -10.92
N LEU A 74 7.66 -4.12 -11.14
CA LEU A 74 7.77 -3.09 -10.12
C LEU A 74 6.85 -3.37 -8.92
N THR A 75 5.61 -3.78 -9.16
CA THR A 75 4.69 -4.20 -8.08
C THR A 75 5.17 -5.48 -7.37
N TRP A 76 5.74 -6.44 -8.11
CA TRP A 76 6.25 -7.67 -7.50
C TRP A 76 7.53 -7.46 -6.68
N LEU A 77 8.31 -6.40 -6.94
CA LEU A 77 9.43 -6.02 -6.07
C LEU A 77 8.98 -5.69 -4.64
N VAL A 78 7.79 -5.12 -4.47
CA VAL A 78 7.22 -4.86 -3.13
C VAL A 78 7.00 -6.19 -2.38
N ASN A 79 6.48 -7.21 -3.06
CA ASN A 79 6.22 -8.52 -2.47
C ASN A 79 7.47 -9.41 -2.31
N SER A 80 8.62 -8.98 -2.83
CA SER A 80 9.86 -9.76 -2.83
C SER A 80 11.01 -8.97 -2.21
N ALA A 81 11.59 -8.03 -2.95
CA ALA A 81 12.72 -7.23 -2.49
C ALA A 81 12.42 -6.48 -1.18
N ALA A 82 11.24 -5.88 -1.03
CA ALA A 82 10.87 -5.17 0.19
C ALA A 82 10.55 -6.09 1.38
N HIS A 83 10.59 -7.41 1.21
CA HIS A 83 10.50 -8.40 2.30
C HIS A 83 11.84 -9.04 2.66
N ILE A 84 12.92 -8.71 1.92
CA ILE A 84 14.22 -9.37 2.05
C ILE A 84 15.34 -8.35 2.31
N TRP A 85 15.32 -7.19 1.64
CA TRP A 85 16.43 -6.23 1.66
C TRP A 85 16.00 -4.82 2.05
N GLY A 86 16.40 -4.40 3.24
CA GLY A 86 16.17 -3.06 3.77
C GLY A 86 16.35 -3.00 5.27
N MET A 87 15.89 -1.92 5.88
CA MET A 87 15.89 -1.70 7.32
C MET A 87 14.53 -2.07 7.92
N LYS A 88 14.46 -2.34 9.22
CA LYS A 88 13.20 -2.61 9.95
C LYS A 88 13.03 -1.64 11.13
N PRO A 89 12.91 -0.33 10.86
CA PRO A 89 12.96 0.70 11.89
C PRO A 89 11.76 0.68 12.85
N PHE A 90 10.63 0.08 12.49
CA PHE A 90 9.41 0.10 13.30
C PHE A 90 9.08 -1.25 13.94
N ASP A 91 9.32 -2.35 13.23
CA ASP A 91 9.19 -3.69 13.79
C ASP A 91 10.15 -4.68 13.14
N SER A 92 11.12 -5.15 13.92
CA SER A 92 12.16 -6.08 13.48
C SER A 92 11.73 -7.55 13.47
N SER A 93 10.60 -7.88 14.12
CA SER A 93 10.07 -9.24 14.23
C SER A 93 9.35 -9.72 12.97
N ILE A 94 8.87 -8.79 12.13
CA ILE A 94 8.19 -9.08 10.87
C ILE A 94 9.16 -9.09 9.68
N SER A 95 8.81 -9.74 8.58
CA SER A 95 9.62 -9.78 7.35
C SER A 95 9.80 -8.44 6.59
N PRO A 96 8.79 -7.58 6.41
CA PRO A 96 8.87 -6.39 5.55
C PRO A 96 9.94 -5.40 6.01
N THR A 97 10.56 -4.75 5.05
CA THR A 97 11.69 -3.83 5.22
C THR A 97 11.44 -2.52 4.50
N ASP A 98 11.92 -1.43 5.06
CA ASP A 98 11.99 -0.14 4.41
C ASP A 98 13.15 -0.13 3.40
N SER A 99 12.83 0.15 2.14
CA SER A 99 13.77 0.16 1.02
C SER A 99 13.54 1.36 0.11
N TYR A 100 14.50 2.29 0.12
CA TYR A 100 14.44 3.52 -0.67
C TYR A 100 14.41 3.24 -2.18
N SER A 101 15.13 2.21 -2.65
CA SER A 101 15.16 1.83 -4.06
C SER A 101 13.81 1.26 -4.52
N VAL A 102 13.15 0.44 -3.69
CA VAL A 102 11.79 -0.03 -3.96
C VAL A 102 10.81 1.14 -3.93
N GLY A 103 10.97 2.11 -3.01
CA GLY A 103 10.12 3.30 -2.95
C GLY A 103 10.13 4.12 -4.23
N ILE A 104 11.31 4.32 -4.84
CA ILE A 104 11.42 5.00 -6.15
C ILE A 104 10.74 4.17 -7.26
N ALA A 105 11.03 2.86 -7.28
CA ALA A 105 10.58 1.96 -8.33
C ALA A 105 9.05 1.74 -8.30
N ALA A 106 8.46 1.69 -7.11
CA ALA A 106 7.04 1.43 -6.86
C ALA A 106 6.26 2.69 -6.43
N ILE A 107 6.80 3.89 -6.66
CA ILE A 107 6.08 5.18 -6.57
C ILE A 107 5.56 5.52 -5.15
N GLY A 108 6.16 4.97 -4.08
CA GLY A 108 5.70 5.21 -2.72
C GLY A 108 5.69 3.99 -1.82
N GLU A 109 5.61 2.80 -2.39
CA GLU A 109 5.43 1.55 -1.64
C GLU A 109 6.74 0.99 -1.03
N GLY A 110 7.74 1.85 -0.81
CA GLY A 110 9.07 1.46 -0.31
C GLY A 110 9.19 1.41 1.20
N TRP A 111 8.31 2.08 1.93
CA TRP A 111 8.25 2.05 3.40
C TRP A 111 7.47 0.83 3.88
N HIS A 112 7.90 -0.35 3.45
CA HIS A 112 7.12 -1.56 3.65
C HIS A 112 7.11 -2.01 5.12
N ASN A 113 8.17 -1.74 5.88
CA ASN A 113 8.14 -2.00 7.32
C ASN A 113 7.13 -1.08 8.01
N TYR A 114 7.10 0.21 7.64
CA TYR A 114 6.08 1.14 8.14
C TYR A 114 4.67 0.68 7.76
N HIS A 115 4.44 0.35 6.49
CA HIS A 115 3.13 -0.02 5.97
C HIS A 115 2.54 -1.24 6.69
N HIS A 116 3.35 -2.25 6.99
CA HIS A 116 2.86 -3.42 7.74
C HIS A 116 2.67 -3.14 9.24
N VAL A 117 3.30 -2.11 9.79
CA VAL A 117 3.12 -1.71 11.20
C VAL A 117 1.93 -0.76 11.37
N PHE A 118 1.66 0.10 10.39
CA PHE A 118 0.55 1.05 10.35
C PHE A 118 -0.26 0.91 9.06
N PRO A 119 -0.96 -0.22 8.84
CA PRO A 119 -1.62 -0.51 7.56
C PRO A 119 -2.79 0.42 7.23
N TRP A 120 -3.34 1.08 8.25
CA TRP A 120 -4.41 2.08 8.12
C TRP A 120 -3.91 3.50 7.81
N ASP A 121 -2.60 3.75 7.82
CA ASP A 121 -2.05 5.08 7.51
C ASP A 121 -2.12 5.34 6.00
N TYR A 122 -2.85 6.39 5.60
CA TYR A 122 -3.09 6.72 4.18
C TYR A 122 -1.80 7.01 3.39
N LYS A 123 -0.72 7.40 4.08
CA LYS A 123 0.57 7.69 3.44
C LYS A 123 1.35 6.42 3.14
N ALA A 124 1.10 5.33 3.88
CA ALA A 124 1.94 4.13 3.88
C ALA A 124 3.44 4.43 4.11
N ALA A 125 3.78 5.57 4.74
CA ALA A 125 5.16 6.00 4.98
C ALA A 125 5.23 6.97 6.16
N GLU A 126 6.34 6.90 6.90
CA GLU A 126 6.61 7.76 8.06
C GLU A 126 6.83 9.24 7.69
N LEU A 127 7.50 9.49 6.56
CA LEU A 127 7.92 10.84 6.18
C LEU A 127 6.90 11.52 5.27
N GLY A 128 6.47 12.72 5.68
CA GLY A 128 5.61 13.61 4.88
C GLY A 128 6.30 14.31 3.70
N ASN A 129 7.39 13.78 3.15
CA ASN A 129 8.01 14.36 1.96
C ASN A 129 7.60 13.58 0.70
N TYR A 130 7.13 14.29 -0.32
CA TYR A 130 6.65 13.69 -1.57
C TYR A 130 7.78 13.15 -2.47
N LYS A 131 9.05 13.22 -2.05
CA LYS A 131 10.20 12.92 -2.93
C LYS A 131 10.17 11.50 -3.46
N VAL A 132 9.59 10.58 -2.69
CA VAL A 132 9.59 9.16 -3.00
C VAL A 132 8.22 8.54 -2.69
N ASN A 133 7.23 9.37 -2.37
CA ASN A 133 5.85 8.97 -2.13
C ASN A 133 4.92 9.91 -2.90
N PHE A 134 4.85 9.66 -4.21
CA PHE A 134 4.05 10.47 -5.12
C PHE A 134 2.55 10.17 -4.97
N THR A 135 2.20 8.94 -4.56
CA THR A 135 0.82 8.56 -4.21
C THR A 135 0.23 9.49 -3.15
N THR A 136 0.96 9.76 -2.07
CA THR A 136 0.50 10.69 -1.02
C THR A 136 0.29 12.11 -1.58
N ALA A 137 1.15 12.58 -2.49
CA ALA A 137 1.00 13.90 -3.09
C ALA A 137 -0.29 14.03 -3.92
N ILE A 138 -0.68 12.96 -4.62
CA ILE A 138 -1.95 12.91 -5.37
C ILE A 138 -3.14 12.95 -4.40
N ILE A 139 -3.11 12.13 -3.33
CA ILE A 139 -4.18 12.09 -2.33
C ILE A 139 -4.34 13.45 -1.65
N ASP A 140 -3.25 14.08 -1.23
CA ASP A 140 -3.27 15.42 -0.63
C ASP A 140 -3.79 16.47 -1.62
N GLY A 141 -3.52 16.30 -2.92
CA GLY A 141 -4.09 17.12 -3.99
C GLY A 141 -5.61 17.00 -4.08
N PHE A 142 -6.14 15.77 -4.05
CA PHE A 142 -7.58 15.53 -4.00
C PHE A 142 -8.21 16.02 -2.69
N ALA A 143 -7.48 15.94 -1.58
CA ALA A 143 -7.96 16.43 -0.30
C ALA A 143 -8.11 17.95 -0.27
N LYS A 144 -7.22 18.68 -0.97
CA LYS A 144 -7.35 20.14 -1.18
C LYS A 144 -8.55 20.50 -2.06
N LEU A 145 -8.95 19.62 -2.97
CA LEU A 145 -10.15 19.78 -3.80
C LEU A 145 -11.44 19.35 -3.08
N GLY A 146 -11.34 18.77 -1.89
CA GLY A 146 -12.48 18.21 -1.14
C GLY A 146 -12.96 16.85 -1.67
N TRP A 147 -12.19 16.18 -2.52
CA TRP A 147 -12.53 14.86 -3.07
C TRP A 147 -12.04 13.71 -2.18
N ALA A 148 -11.08 13.98 -1.29
CA ALA A 148 -10.61 13.06 -0.26
C ALA A 148 -10.67 13.75 1.10
N TYR A 149 -11.06 13.01 2.12
CA TYR A 149 -11.25 13.51 3.47
C TYR A 149 -11.02 12.37 4.47
N ASP A 150 -11.03 12.68 5.76
CA ASP A 150 -10.79 11.75 6.87
C ASP A 150 -9.48 10.94 6.72
N LEU A 151 -8.44 11.60 6.23
CA LEU A 151 -7.13 11.02 5.99
C LEU A 151 -6.46 10.67 7.33
N LYS A 152 -6.27 9.38 7.59
CA LYS A 152 -5.73 8.86 8.85
C LYS A 152 -4.24 8.66 8.75
N THR A 153 -3.48 9.24 9.68
CA THR A 153 -2.03 9.08 9.74
C THR A 153 -1.57 8.90 11.18
N ALA A 154 -0.57 8.05 11.38
CA ALA A 154 0.00 7.82 12.70
C ALA A 154 0.62 9.11 13.24
N SER A 155 0.42 9.38 14.52
CA SER A 155 1.07 10.49 15.20
C SER A 155 2.57 10.24 15.34
N VAL A 156 3.35 11.31 15.46
CA VAL A 156 4.80 11.20 15.63
C VAL A 156 5.12 10.44 16.92
N GLU A 157 4.32 10.65 17.96
CA GLU A 157 4.42 9.97 19.25
C GLU A 157 4.18 8.46 19.11
N MET A 158 3.12 8.06 18.40
CA MET A 158 2.82 6.64 18.14
C MET A 158 3.96 5.95 17.38
N ILE A 159 4.47 6.59 16.32
CA ILE A 159 5.58 6.08 15.52
C ILE A 159 6.83 5.89 16.39
N GLN A 160 7.20 6.90 17.18
CA GLN A 160 8.37 6.85 18.05
C GLN A 160 8.26 5.77 19.11
N LYS A 161 7.10 5.66 19.78
CA LYS A 161 6.85 4.60 20.78
C LYS A 161 6.98 3.22 20.16
N ARG A 162 6.38 3.00 18.98
CA ARG A 162 6.43 1.71 18.30
C ARG A 162 7.85 1.35 17.90
N ALA A 163 8.56 2.27 17.23
CA ALA A 163 9.93 2.06 16.80
C ALA A 163 10.91 1.83 17.96
N ALA A 164 10.75 2.55 19.06
CA ALA A 164 11.58 2.37 20.25
C ALA A 164 11.35 1.01 20.93
N ARG A 165 10.15 0.42 20.76
CA ARG A 165 9.72 -0.83 21.38
C ARG A 165 10.10 -2.06 20.55
N THR A 166 9.87 -2.05 19.23
CA THR A 166 10.06 -3.23 18.39
C THR A 166 10.96 -3.03 17.17
N GLY A 167 11.44 -1.81 16.92
CA GLY A 167 12.34 -1.51 15.80
C GLY A 167 13.71 -2.20 15.90
N ASP A 168 14.48 -2.13 14.82
CA ASP A 168 15.85 -2.66 14.73
C ASP A 168 16.94 -1.67 15.19
N GLY A 169 16.55 -0.49 15.66
CA GLY A 169 17.48 0.57 16.08
C GLY A 169 18.13 1.37 14.95
N SER A 170 17.80 1.09 13.68
CA SER A 170 18.37 1.80 12.52
C SER A 170 17.97 3.28 12.44
N ARG A 171 16.86 3.65 13.09
CA ARG A 171 16.27 5.00 13.00
C ARG A 171 15.92 5.63 14.35
N TYR A 172 15.47 4.84 15.31
CA TYR A 172 15.10 5.30 16.65
C TYR A 172 15.87 4.54 17.72
N LYS A 173 16.18 5.20 18.84
CA LYS A 173 16.85 4.56 19.97
C LYS A 173 15.88 3.58 20.65
N LEU A 174 16.34 2.35 20.84
CA LEU A 174 15.57 1.32 21.54
C LEU A 174 15.44 1.64 23.03
N ILE A 175 14.28 1.30 23.60
CA ILE A 175 14.03 1.29 25.04
C ILE A 175 14.22 -0.15 25.53
N GLU A 176 14.90 -0.34 26.66
CA GLU A 176 14.91 -1.63 27.35
C GLU A 176 13.52 -1.87 27.96
N ASP A 177 12.74 -2.74 27.32
CA ASP A 177 11.49 -3.28 27.85
C ASP A 177 11.60 -4.81 27.89
N GLN A 178 11.12 -5.44 28.96
CA GLN A 178 11.20 -6.88 29.18
C GLN A 178 9.98 -7.65 28.63
N HIS A 179 9.06 -6.95 27.97
CA HIS A 179 7.85 -7.56 27.41
C HIS A 179 8.05 -8.15 26.01
N GLU A 180 7.48 -9.34 25.79
CA GLU A 180 7.48 -10.01 24.49
C GLU A 180 6.40 -9.39 23.60
N HIS A 181 6.81 -8.63 22.58
CA HIS A 181 5.90 -7.93 21.66
C HIS A 181 5.70 -8.74 20.38
N THR A 182 5.00 -9.86 20.48
CA THR A 182 4.60 -10.63 19.29
C THR A 182 3.42 -9.96 18.57
N HIS A 183 3.51 -9.83 17.24
CA HIS A 183 2.41 -9.47 16.33
C HIS A 183 1.33 -10.58 16.26
N ASN A 184 0.73 -10.96 17.39
CA ASN A 184 -0.27 -12.03 17.41
C ASN A 184 -1.62 -11.59 16.84
N ASP A 185 -1.92 -10.29 16.91
CA ASP A 185 -3.17 -9.70 16.42
C ASP A 185 -2.81 -8.57 15.44
N ALA A 186 -2.53 -8.94 14.19
CA ALA A 186 -2.24 -7.96 13.14
C ALA A 186 -3.54 -7.25 12.74
N VAL A 187 -3.66 -5.97 13.09
CA VAL A 187 -4.71 -5.07 12.60
C VAL A 187 -4.50 -4.86 11.11
N TRP A 188 -5.53 -5.02 10.27
CA TRP A 188 -5.41 -4.92 8.82
C TRP A 188 -6.04 -3.66 8.23
N GLY A 189 -7.10 -3.15 8.85
CA GLY A 189 -7.90 -2.03 8.38
C GLY A 189 -8.28 -1.05 9.49
N TRP A 190 -8.81 0.10 9.08
CA TRP A 190 -9.40 1.06 10.00
C TRP A 190 -10.83 0.64 10.36
N ASP A 191 -11.22 0.80 11.62
CA ASP A 191 -12.49 0.32 12.20
C ASP A 191 -12.63 -1.22 12.29
N ASP A 192 -11.53 -1.98 12.10
CA ASP A 192 -11.53 -3.41 12.36
C ASP A 192 -11.77 -3.69 13.85
N SER A 193 -12.49 -4.78 14.16
CA SER A 193 -12.87 -5.12 15.53
C SER A 193 -11.70 -5.42 16.47
N ASP A 194 -10.53 -5.72 15.92
CA ASP A 194 -9.28 -6.00 16.63
C ASP A 194 -8.38 -4.77 16.76
N MET A 195 -8.84 -3.58 16.31
CA MET A 195 -8.10 -2.34 16.48
C MET A 195 -8.03 -1.92 17.96
N ILE A 196 -6.81 -1.63 18.42
CA ILE A 196 -6.53 -1.24 19.80
C ILE A 196 -7.09 0.19 20.04
N PRO A 197 -7.93 0.42 21.08
CA PRO A 197 -8.52 1.74 21.34
C PRO A 197 -7.50 2.87 21.51
N GLU A 198 -6.34 2.56 22.08
CA GLU A 198 -5.22 3.49 22.22
C GLU A 198 -4.68 3.95 20.85
N ASP A 199 -4.60 3.04 19.87
CA ASP A 199 -4.15 3.39 18.51
C ASP A 199 -5.14 4.33 17.81
N ILE A 200 -6.45 4.13 18.04
CA ILE A 200 -7.49 5.02 17.53
C ILE A 200 -7.35 6.43 18.11
N GLN A 201 -7.11 6.54 19.42
CA GLN A 201 -6.96 7.83 20.11
C GLN A 201 -5.70 8.59 19.69
N GLU A 202 -4.60 7.88 19.44
CA GLU A 202 -3.33 8.47 19.02
C GLU A 202 -3.26 8.74 17.51
N THR A 203 -4.28 8.36 16.74
CA THR A 203 -4.35 8.62 15.29
C THR A 203 -4.70 10.08 14.99
N ARG A 204 -4.00 10.67 14.02
CA ARG A 204 -4.32 12.00 13.50
C ARG A 204 -5.19 11.88 12.26
N ILE A 205 -6.38 12.50 12.31
CA ILE A 205 -7.28 12.62 11.14
C ILE A 205 -7.12 14.02 10.53
N LEU A 206 -6.70 14.07 9.27
CA LEU A 206 -6.57 15.28 8.47
C LEU A 206 -7.78 15.44 7.54
N ASN A 207 -8.12 16.68 7.19
CA ASN A 207 -9.22 17.03 6.29
C ASN A 207 -10.53 16.33 6.70
N LYS A 208 -10.99 16.53 7.93
CA LYS A 208 -12.22 15.91 8.43
C LYS A 208 -13.40 16.26 7.53
N SER A 209 -14.24 15.27 7.23
CA SER A 209 -15.54 15.54 6.62
C SER A 209 -16.45 16.29 7.61
N ASP A 210 -17.25 17.22 7.08
CA ASP A 210 -18.29 17.95 7.83
C ASP A 210 -19.53 17.07 8.06
#